data_AF-S4RY33-F1
#
_entry.id   AF-S4RY33-F1
#
_cell.length_a   1.000
_cell.length_b   1.000
_cell.length_c   1.000
_cell.angle_alpha   90.00
_cell.angle_beta   90.00
_cell.angle_gamma   90.00
#
_symmetry.space_group_name_H-M   'P 1'
#
loop_
_entity.id
_entity.type
_entity.pdbx_description
1 polymer ?
#
loop_
_entity_poly.entity_id
_entity_poly.type
_entity_poly.pdbx_seq_one_letter_code
_entity_poly.pdbx_strand_id
1 'polypeptide(L)'
;MAGEPVYCVCRLPYDVTRFMIECDVCKDWFHGSCVDVEESAAASIDLYHCPNCVKHHGPSVMRRRRNQSSKQQEAGAGLGGSKPVQTGSSIFIKELRSRMFPSNSADDVLLKPHGSQLTLQYLEQAGFETPILVAKKDGLGMMVPPTSFTVSDVEQYVGSERLIDVIDVPRQASVKMTLGEFVQYYNSPNHGQVMNVISLEFSNTRLSALVEPPEVVRNLSWVENYWPLDSQFPTPHVDKYCLMGVKDSYTDFHIDFGGTSVWYHVLKGEKIFYLIKPTNANLALYERWSLSSNQNEMFFGDQVDKCYRCTVKQGQTLLIPTGWIHGVLTPVDCIAFGGNFLHNLNIGMQLRVSEMEKRLKTADLFSFPNFETLLWYTGRSLLETFRELRARGNQPPAYLTQGAKALNSTLRSWMRKEVLGDHEPDIPDDINYGQLTKDLAKEIRIAE
;
A
#
# COMPACT_ATOMS: atom_id res chain seq x y z
N MET A 1 -10.96 55.04 -13.56
CA MET A 1 -10.28 53.82 -13.10
C MET A 1 -10.83 52.68 -13.93
N ALA A 2 -10.00 52.01 -14.73
CA ALA A 2 -10.43 50.79 -15.39
C ALA A 2 -10.58 49.72 -14.30
N GLY A 3 -11.80 49.21 -14.09
CA GLY A 3 -12.03 48.12 -13.16
C GLY A 3 -11.29 46.86 -13.60
N GLU A 4 -10.87 46.04 -12.64
CA GLU A 4 -10.23 44.76 -12.94
C GLU A 4 -11.11 43.90 -13.86
N PRO A 5 -10.53 43.21 -14.86
CA PRO A 5 -11.28 42.35 -15.75
C PRO A 5 -11.95 41.21 -14.98
N VAL A 6 -13.25 41.03 -15.20
CA VAL A 6 -14.06 39.98 -14.59
C VAL A 6 -14.37 38.88 -15.61
N TYR A 7 -14.42 37.64 -15.14
CA TYR A 7 -14.60 36.44 -15.96
C TYR A 7 -15.77 35.61 -15.45
N CYS A 8 -16.08 34.54 -16.18
CA CYS A 8 -17.04 33.50 -15.82
C CYS A 8 -18.49 34.02 -15.69
N VAL A 9 -19.42 33.10 -15.48
CA VAL A 9 -20.83 33.42 -15.19
C VAL A 9 -20.99 34.15 -13.85
N CYS A 10 -20.04 33.98 -12.92
CA CYS A 10 -20.07 34.62 -11.60
C CYS A 10 -19.55 36.06 -11.58
N ARG A 11 -18.98 36.57 -12.69
CA ARG A 11 -18.47 37.94 -12.83
C ARG A 11 -17.50 38.36 -11.72
N LEU A 12 -16.57 37.46 -11.39
CA LEU A 12 -15.51 37.71 -10.41
C LEU A 12 -14.16 37.95 -11.13
N PRO A 13 -13.22 38.68 -10.50
CA PRO A 13 -11.83 38.76 -10.98
C PRO A 13 -11.15 37.39 -11.03
N TYR A 14 -10.00 37.32 -11.72
CA TYR A 14 -9.20 36.10 -11.81
C TYR A 14 -8.59 35.69 -10.46
N ASP A 15 -8.62 34.39 -10.15
CA ASP A 15 -8.06 33.79 -8.95
C ASP A 15 -7.17 32.60 -9.33
N VAL A 16 -5.87 32.71 -9.03
CA VAL A 16 -4.85 31.70 -9.36
C VAL A 16 -5.04 30.36 -8.67
N THR A 17 -5.83 30.30 -7.59
CA THR A 17 -6.04 29.07 -6.81
C THR A 17 -7.17 28.20 -7.35
N ARG A 18 -7.94 28.70 -8.32
CA ARG A 18 -9.13 28.04 -8.85
C ARG A 18 -8.92 27.62 -10.29
N PHE A 19 -9.15 26.34 -10.58
CA PHE A 19 -9.13 25.82 -11.94
C PHE A 19 -10.13 26.56 -12.84
N MET A 20 -9.67 27.04 -14.00
CA MET A 20 -10.48 27.68 -15.03
C MET A 20 -10.23 27.05 -16.41
N ILE A 21 -11.26 27.05 -17.26
CA ILE A 21 -11.23 26.58 -18.65
C ILE A 21 -11.77 27.68 -19.59
N GLU A 22 -11.13 27.87 -20.74
CA GLU A 22 -11.51 28.88 -21.74
C GLU A 22 -12.56 28.33 -22.71
N CYS A 23 -13.62 29.10 -22.99
CA CYS A 23 -14.59 28.74 -24.03
C CYS A 23 -14.09 29.09 -25.42
N ASP A 24 -14.04 28.10 -26.32
CA ASP A 24 -13.53 28.25 -27.69
C ASP A 24 -14.37 29.16 -28.58
N VAL A 25 -15.62 29.43 -28.20
CA VAL A 25 -16.55 30.28 -28.95
C VAL A 25 -16.46 31.73 -28.51
N CYS A 26 -16.68 32.01 -27.22
CA CYS A 26 -16.78 33.39 -26.72
C CYS A 26 -15.44 33.94 -26.18
N LYS A 27 -14.41 33.09 -26.06
CA LYS A 27 -13.07 33.45 -25.54
C LYS A 27 -13.08 34.01 -24.12
N ASP A 28 -14.11 33.67 -23.35
CA ASP A 28 -14.22 33.97 -21.91
C ASP A 28 -13.79 32.75 -21.09
N TRP A 29 -13.35 32.98 -19.85
CA TRP A 29 -12.83 31.97 -18.93
C TRP A 29 -13.86 31.59 -17.87
N PHE A 30 -13.95 30.30 -17.55
CA PHE A 30 -14.96 29.78 -16.63
C PHE A 30 -14.31 28.93 -15.54
N HIS A 31 -14.63 29.18 -14.27
CA HIS A 31 -14.23 28.28 -13.18
C HIS A 31 -14.85 26.90 -13.40
N GLY A 32 -14.06 25.84 -13.28
CA GLY A 32 -14.56 24.48 -13.45
C GLY A 32 -15.76 24.17 -12.57
N SER A 33 -15.73 24.62 -11.31
CA SER A 33 -16.84 24.49 -10.35
C SER A 33 -18.12 25.26 -10.72
N CYS A 34 -18.04 26.28 -11.58
CA CYS A 34 -19.19 27.08 -12.00
C CYS A 34 -19.88 26.55 -13.27
N VAL A 35 -19.24 25.60 -13.95
CA VAL A 35 -19.71 25.01 -15.22
C VAL A 35 -19.64 23.48 -15.22
N ASP A 36 -19.50 22.88 -14.03
CA ASP A 36 -19.42 21.44 -13.79
C ASP A 36 -18.34 20.73 -14.61
N VAL A 37 -17.14 21.33 -14.69
CA VAL A 37 -15.95 20.73 -15.31
C VAL A 37 -14.87 20.55 -14.25
N GLU A 38 -14.57 19.29 -13.93
CA GLU A 38 -13.42 18.97 -13.08
C GLU A 38 -12.10 19.18 -13.83
N GLU A 39 -11.05 19.55 -13.11
CA GLU A 39 -9.69 19.74 -13.67
C GLU A 39 -9.18 18.45 -14.36
N SER A 40 -9.51 17.29 -13.79
CA SER A 40 -9.19 15.97 -14.35
C SER A 40 -9.89 15.71 -15.70
N ALA A 41 -11.13 16.20 -15.86
CA ALA A 41 -11.94 16.05 -17.05
C ALA A 41 -11.52 17.01 -18.17
N ALA A 42 -10.96 18.17 -17.81
CA ALA A 42 -10.50 19.19 -18.75
C ALA A 42 -9.51 18.64 -19.80
N ALA A 43 -8.64 17.71 -19.40
CA ALA A 43 -7.67 17.06 -20.29
C ALA A 43 -8.31 16.23 -21.43
N SER A 44 -9.59 15.87 -21.29
CA SER A 44 -10.36 15.11 -22.27
C SER A 44 -11.21 15.99 -23.19
N ILE A 45 -11.31 17.28 -22.91
CA ILE A 45 -12.04 18.26 -23.72
C ILE A 45 -11.07 18.83 -24.76
N ASP A 46 -11.45 18.79 -26.03
CA ASP A 46 -10.65 19.32 -27.15
C ASP A 46 -11.02 20.77 -27.43
N LEU A 47 -12.32 21.03 -27.55
CA LEU A 47 -12.89 22.37 -27.65
C LEU A 47 -13.98 22.51 -26.60
N TYR A 48 -13.81 23.44 -25.67
CA TYR A 48 -14.79 23.68 -24.61
C TYR A 48 -15.82 24.72 -25.05
N HIS A 49 -17.10 24.37 -24.93
CA HIS A 49 -18.22 25.30 -25.14
C HIS A 49 -18.93 25.55 -23.80
N CYS A 50 -19.00 26.81 -23.37
CA CYS A 50 -19.70 27.18 -22.13
C CYS A 50 -21.23 26.99 -22.25
N PRO A 51 -21.98 26.94 -21.14
CA PRO A 51 -23.43 26.69 -21.14
C PRO A 51 -24.26 27.61 -22.06
N ASN A 52 -23.81 28.84 -22.29
CA ASN A 52 -24.46 29.77 -23.21
C ASN A 52 -24.13 29.45 -24.68
N CYS A 53 -22.87 29.14 -24.99
CA CYS A 53 -22.43 28.83 -26.35
C CYS A 53 -22.95 27.46 -26.82
N VAL A 54 -23.17 26.50 -25.91
CA VAL A 54 -23.72 25.18 -26.25
C VAL A 54 -25.08 25.27 -26.98
N LYS A 55 -25.90 26.27 -26.64
CA LYS A 55 -27.24 26.47 -27.22
C LYS A 55 -27.20 26.78 -28.72
N HIS A 56 -26.11 27.35 -29.22
CA HIS A 56 -25.98 27.82 -30.61
C HIS A 56 -24.88 27.09 -31.38
N HIS A 57 -23.89 26.52 -30.69
CA HIS A 57 -22.70 25.90 -31.28
C HIS A 57 -22.57 24.40 -30.96
N GLY A 58 -23.55 23.82 -30.24
CA GLY A 58 -23.53 22.42 -29.82
C GLY A 58 -22.63 22.17 -28.61
N PRO A 59 -22.63 20.95 -28.05
CA PRO A 59 -21.85 20.60 -26.85
C PRO A 59 -20.34 20.72 -27.10
N SER A 60 -19.56 20.75 -26.01
CA SER A 60 -18.10 20.70 -26.05
C SER A 60 -17.61 19.51 -26.87
N VAL A 61 -16.58 19.72 -27.68
CA VAL A 61 -15.97 18.67 -28.48
C VAL A 61 -14.99 17.93 -27.59
N MET A 62 -15.30 16.68 -27.27
CA MET A 62 -14.37 15.81 -26.56
C MET A 62 -13.24 15.38 -27.51
N ARG A 63 -12.02 15.26 -26.97
CA ARG A 63 -10.91 14.65 -27.71
C ARG A 63 -11.36 13.29 -28.17
N ARG A 64 -11.41 13.09 -29.50
CA ARG A 64 -11.83 11.81 -30.07
C ARG A 64 -10.99 10.70 -29.42
N ARG A 65 -11.65 9.71 -28.79
CA ARG A 65 -11.08 8.37 -28.59
C ARG A 65 -10.77 7.81 -29.98
N ARG A 66 -9.61 8.18 -30.53
CA ARG A 66 -8.98 7.36 -31.56
C ARG A 66 -8.60 6.07 -30.84
N ASN A 67 -9.07 4.93 -31.36
CA ASN A 67 -8.31 3.69 -31.23
C ASN A 67 -6.84 4.08 -31.46
N GLN A 68 -6.02 3.97 -30.42
CA GLN A 68 -4.64 4.45 -30.41
C GLN A 68 -3.74 3.53 -31.25
N SER A 69 -4.13 3.25 -32.49
CA SER A 69 -3.32 2.59 -33.52
C SER A 69 -2.83 3.55 -34.59
N SER A 70 -3.13 4.86 -34.53
CA SER A 70 -2.71 5.78 -35.60
C SER A 70 -2.82 7.25 -35.16
N LYS A 71 -1.73 8.01 -35.32
CA LYS A 71 -1.54 9.45 -35.04
C LYS A 71 -0.98 9.86 -33.66
N GLN A 72 0.00 9.09 -33.17
CA GLN A 72 1.32 9.64 -32.79
C GLN A 72 2.39 9.23 -33.83
N GLN A 73 1.97 9.02 -35.07
CA GLN A 73 2.83 9.01 -36.25
C GLN A 73 2.82 10.45 -36.80
N GLU A 74 3.99 11.00 -37.10
CA GLU A 74 4.28 12.35 -37.63
C GLU A 74 4.66 13.45 -36.62
N ALA A 75 5.58 13.12 -35.70
CA ALA A 75 6.70 14.00 -35.31
C ALA A 75 7.77 13.14 -34.64
N GLY A 76 8.43 12.30 -35.44
CA GLY A 76 9.41 11.32 -34.96
C GLY A 76 9.61 10.18 -35.95
N ALA A 77 9.78 10.52 -37.24
CA ALA A 77 10.28 9.55 -38.21
C ALA A 77 11.76 9.28 -37.88
N GLY A 78 11.98 8.29 -37.01
CA GLY A 78 13.30 7.83 -36.62
C GLY A 78 13.23 6.62 -35.69
N LEU A 79 13.45 5.43 -36.28
CA LEU A 79 13.73 4.13 -35.65
C LEU A 79 12.52 3.29 -35.19
N GLY A 80 12.27 2.19 -35.93
CA GLY A 80 11.16 1.26 -35.74
C GLY A 80 11.32 0.30 -34.55
N GLY A 81 10.74 0.67 -33.41
CA GLY A 81 10.42 -0.23 -32.31
C GLY A 81 8.93 -0.17 -31.97
N SER A 82 8.29 -1.33 -31.75
CA SER A 82 6.95 -1.40 -31.14
C SER A 82 6.99 -0.69 -29.78
N LYS A 83 5.96 0.11 -29.44
CA LYS A 83 5.87 0.72 -28.11
C LYS A 83 5.85 -0.39 -27.04
N PRO A 84 6.55 -0.20 -25.91
CA PRO A 84 6.60 -1.20 -24.86
C PRO A 84 5.23 -1.38 -24.18
N VAL A 85 4.97 -2.60 -23.73
CA VAL A 85 3.73 -2.98 -23.05
C VAL A 85 3.67 -2.30 -21.68
N GLN A 86 2.55 -1.64 -21.39
CA GLN A 86 2.36 -0.93 -20.12
C GLN A 86 1.81 -1.88 -19.05
N THR A 87 2.37 -1.82 -17.84
CA THR A 87 1.90 -2.53 -16.65
C THR A 87 0.40 -2.33 -16.42
N GLY A 88 -0.32 -3.41 -16.10
CA GLY A 88 -1.75 -3.39 -15.84
C GLY A 88 -2.64 -3.36 -17.09
N SER A 89 -2.09 -3.13 -18.29
CA SER A 89 -2.85 -3.24 -19.54
C SER A 89 -3.34 -4.65 -19.82
N SER A 90 -4.38 -4.82 -20.64
CA SER A 90 -4.90 -6.15 -21.00
C SER A 90 -3.86 -7.03 -21.71
N ILE A 91 -2.94 -6.41 -22.48
CA ILE A 91 -1.81 -7.10 -23.10
C ILE A 91 -0.84 -7.58 -22.03
N PHE A 92 -0.47 -6.70 -21.08
CA PHE A 92 0.37 -7.07 -19.94
C PHE A 92 -0.20 -8.26 -19.16
N ILE A 93 -1.49 -8.23 -18.83
CA ILE A 93 -2.13 -9.33 -18.09
C ILE A 93 -2.11 -10.64 -18.89
N LYS A 94 -2.35 -10.57 -20.21
CA LYS A 94 -2.26 -11.74 -21.09
C LYS A 94 -0.84 -12.32 -21.09
N GLU A 95 0.18 -11.48 -21.23
CA GLU A 95 1.58 -11.89 -21.18
C GLU A 95 1.92 -12.48 -19.81
N LEU A 96 1.57 -11.79 -18.72
CA LEU A 96 1.81 -12.22 -17.35
C LEU A 96 1.23 -13.61 -17.05
N ARG A 97 0.01 -13.90 -17.53
CA ARG A 97 -0.63 -15.22 -17.37
C ARG A 97 0.09 -16.32 -18.16
N SER A 98 0.74 -15.99 -19.27
CA SER A 98 1.54 -16.94 -20.08
C SER A 98 3.00 -17.07 -19.64
N ARG A 99 3.49 -16.16 -18.79
CA ARG A 99 4.88 -16.18 -18.33
C ARG A 99 5.17 -17.46 -17.55
N MET A 100 6.31 -18.06 -17.87
CA MET A 100 6.85 -19.17 -17.11
C MET A 100 7.63 -18.61 -15.92
N PHE A 101 7.02 -18.69 -14.75
CA PHE A 101 7.76 -18.64 -13.49
C PHE A 101 8.33 -20.03 -13.24
N PRO A 102 9.45 -20.19 -12.52
CA PRO A 102 9.99 -21.50 -12.24
C PRO A 102 8.86 -22.34 -11.62
N SER A 103 8.36 -23.31 -12.37
CA SER A 103 7.02 -23.88 -12.11
C SER A 103 7.18 -24.91 -11.01
N ASN A 104 6.48 -24.68 -9.88
CA ASN A 104 6.61 -25.26 -8.53
C ASN A 104 7.37 -24.39 -7.50
N SER A 105 7.88 -23.21 -7.88
CA SER A 105 8.91 -22.50 -7.11
C SER A 105 8.50 -21.85 -5.80
N ALA A 106 7.21 -21.57 -5.56
CA ALA A 106 6.86 -21.04 -4.24
C ALA A 106 7.10 -22.09 -3.16
N ASP A 107 6.94 -23.39 -3.45
CA ASP A 107 7.18 -24.45 -2.46
C ASP A 107 8.65 -24.51 -2.00
N ASP A 108 9.58 -24.05 -2.83
CA ASP A 108 11.00 -23.92 -2.46
C ASP A 108 11.24 -22.84 -1.38
N VAL A 109 10.29 -21.90 -1.24
CA VAL A 109 10.36 -20.74 -0.35
C VAL A 109 9.10 -20.54 0.48
N LEU A 110 8.22 -21.54 0.58
CA LEU A 110 7.01 -21.46 1.38
C LEU A 110 7.09 -22.44 2.52
N LEU A 111 6.92 -21.93 3.74
CA LEU A 111 6.61 -22.79 4.88
C LEU A 111 5.10 -23.06 4.88
N LYS A 112 4.72 -24.31 5.14
CA LYS A 112 3.30 -24.74 5.14
C LYS A 112 2.90 -25.42 6.46
N PRO A 113 3.02 -24.73 7.60
CA PRO A 113 2.57 -25.27 8.87
C PRO A 113 1.04 -25.41 8.89
N HIS A 114 0.54 -26.32 9.74
CA HIS A 114 -0.84 -26.26 10.19
C HIS A 114 -1.04 -25.01 11.06
N GLY A 115 -2.26 -24.44 11.08
CA GLY A 115 -2.51 -23.20 11.83
C GLY A 115 -2.11 -23.30 13.31
N SER A 116 -2.39 -24.44 13.96
CA SER A 116 -2.00 -24.70 15.34
C SER A 116 -0.48 -24.80 15.61
N GLN A 117 0.33 -24.94 14.56
CA GLN A 117 1.80 -24.95 14.67
C GLN A 117 2.38 -23.53 14.54
N LEU A 118 1.63 -22.60 13.95
CA LEU A 118 2.09 -21.23 13.72
C LEU A 118 1.88 -20.39 14.99
N THR A 119 2.79 -20.57 15.95
CA THR A 119 2.79 -19.85 17.23
C THR A 119 3.89 -18.80 17.29
N LEU A 120 3.84 -17.92 18.30
CA LEU A 120 4.94 -16.99 18.58
C LEU A 120 6.26 -17.74 18.79
N GLN A 121 6.24 -18.78 19.64
CA GLN A 121 7.41 -19.60 19.92
C GLN A 121 8.00 -20.24 18.66
N TYR A 122 7.15 -20.71 17.73
CA TYR A 122 7.61 -21.26 16.46
C TYR A 122 8.40 -20.22 15.65
N LEU A 123 7.89 -18.99 15.54
CA LEU A 123 8.55 -17.92 14.79
C LEU A 123 9.80 -17.38 15.50
N GLU A 124 9.83 -17.36 16.82
CA GLU A 124 11.04 -16.99 17.58
C GLU A 124 12.17 -18.00 17.42
N GLN A 125 11.83 -19.29 17.25
CA GLN A 125 12.82 -20.36 17.06
C GLN A 125 13.25 -20.53 15.60
N ALA A 126 12.30 -20.51 14.66
CA ALA A 126 12.56 -20.72 13.24
C ALA A 126 12.92 -19.44 12.49
N GLY A 127 12.64 -18.27 13.08
CA GLY A 127 12.65 -16.99 12.38
C GLY A 127 11.42 -16.78 11.51
N PHE A 128 11.23 -15.55 11.05
CA PHE A 128 10.17 -15.18 10.10
C PHE A 128 10.77 -14.42 8.91
N GLU A 129 11.54 -15.13 8.09
CA GLU A 129 12.20 -14.57 6.88
C GLU A 129 11.65 -15.13 5.58
N THR A 130 10.78 -16.14 5.67
CA THR A 130 10.25 -16.91 4.54
C THR A 130 8.72 -16.89 4.58
N PRO A 131 8.02 -16.62 3.46
CA PRO A 131 6.57 -16.57 3.44
C PRO A 131 5.93 -17.89 3.89
N ILE A 132 4.80 -17.78 4.57
CA ILE A 132 4.12 -18.90 5.22
C ILE A 132 2.72 -19.02 4.63
N LEU A 133 2.40 -20.16 4.03
CA LEU A 133 1.08 -20.44 3.48
C LEU A 133 0.36 -21.48 4.34
N VAL A 134 -0.70 -21.07 5.02
CA VAL A 134 -1.54 -21.93 5.83
C VAL A 134 -2.77 -22.33 5.03
N ALA A 135 -2.95 -23.64 4.83
CA ALA A 135 -3.96 -24.17 3.93
C ALA A 135 -5.41 -24.00 4.44
N LYS A 136 -5.60 -23.93 5.76
CA LYS A 136 -6.91 -23.75 6.42
C LYS A 136 -6.77 -22.81 7.59
N LYS A 137 -7.80 -22.04 7.89
CA LYS A 137 -7.80 -21.11 9.03
C LYS A 137 -7.82 -21.78 10.41
N ASP A 138 -8.11 -23.08 10.48
CA ASP A 138 -8.17 -23.83 11.73
C ASP A 138 -6.85 -23.73 12.51
N GLY A 139 -6.96 -23.33 13.79
CA GLY A 139 -5.80 -23.14 14.67
C GLY A 139 -5.08 -21.80 14.54
N LEU A 140 -5.50 -20.89 13.65
CA LEU A 140 -4.88 -19.55 13.53
C LEU A 140 -5.40 -18.53 14.56
N GLY A 141 -6.46 -18.84 15.31
CA GLY A 141 -7.12 -17.88 16.19
C GLY A 141 -7.69 -16.65 15.43
N MET A 142 -7.95 -16.80 14.13
CA MET A 142 -8.45 -15.76 13.22
C MET A 142 -9.97 -15.86 13.10
N MET A 143 -10.64 -14.70 13.03
CA MET A 143 -12.06 -14.60 12.68
C MET A 143 -12.23 -13.88 11.35
N VAL A 144 -13.10 -14.42 10.49
CA VAL A 144 -13.51 -13.80 9.23
C VAL A 144 -15.00 -14.12 8.99
N PRO A 145 -15.72 -13.29 8.20
CA PRO A 145 -17.10 -13.58 7.81
C PRO A 145 -17.25 -14.94 7.12
N PRO A 146 -18.47 -15.50 7.05
CA PRO A 146 -18.73 -16.74 6.31
C PRO A 146 -18.45 -16.57 4.81
N THR A 147 -18.20 -17.66 4.11
CA THR A 147 -17.94 -17.67 2.65
C THR A 147 -19.08 -17.16 1.77
N SER A 148 -20.28 -17.01 2.35
CA SER A 148 -21.44 -16.39 1.70
C SER A 148 -21.37 -14.86 1.68
N PHE A 149 -20.45 -14.26 2.43
CA PHE A 149 -20.28 -12.81 2.52
C PHE A 149 -19.83 -12.21 1.18
N THR A 150 -20.40 -11.07 0.84
CA THR A 150 -20.33 -10.42 -0.48
C THR A 150 -19.86 -8.98 -0.37
N VAL A 151 -19.58 -8.35 -1.52
CA VAL A 151 -19.26 -6.91 -1.57
C VAL A 151 -20.43 -6.03 -1.10
N SER A 152 -21.67 -6.49 -1.25
CA SER A 152 -22.86 -5.80 -0.73
C SER A 152 -22.95 -5.87 0.79
N ASP A 153 -22.46 -6.95 1.40
CA ASP A 153 -22.33 -7.01 2.86
C ASP A 153 -21.24 -6.03 3.35
N VAL A 154 -20.13 -5.89 2.63
CA VAL A 154 -19.09 -4.88 2.93
C VAL A 154 -19.72 -3.48 2.96
N GLU A 155 -20.50 -3.12 1.93
CA GLU A 155 -21.24 -1.86 1.87
C GLU A 155 -22.19 -1.67 3.07
N GLN A 156 -22.92 -2.71 3.45
CA GLN A 156 -23.83 -2.64 4.60
C GLN A 156 -23.10 -2.37 5.92
N TYR A 157 -21.95 -2.99 6.14
CA TYR A 157 -21.18 -2.84 7.39
C TYR A 157 -20.33 -1.57 7.45
N VAL A 158 -19.81 -1.11 6.30
CA VAL A 158 -18.93 0.07 6.21
C VAL A 158 -19.70 1.37 5.90
N GLY A 159 -20.72 1.28 5.04
CA GLY A 159 -21.55 2.41 4.60
C GLY A 159 -21.28 2.82 3.14
N SER A 160 -22.34 2.95 2.34
CA SER A 160 -22.31 3.34 0.92
C SER A 160 -21.50 4.62 0.65
N GLU A 161 -21.74 5.67 1.44
CA GLU A 161 -21.15 7.01 1.22
C GLU A 161 -19.67 7.12 1.59
N ARG A 162 -19.06 6.04 2.11
CA ARG A 162 -17.64 6.03 2.43
C ARG A 162 -16.84 6.24 1.15
N LEU A 163 -16.11 7.35 1.06
CA LEU A 163 -15.12 7.54 0.01
C LEU A 163 -13.96 6.56 0.20
N ILE A 164 -13.62 5.87 -0.88
CA ILE A 164 -12.55 4.86 -0.93
C ILE A 164 -11.59 5.17 -2.07
N ASP A 165 -10.35 4.72 -1.90
CA ASP A 165 -9.35 4.73 -2.96
C ASP A 165 -9.47 3.46 -3.81
N VAL A 166 -9.58 3.66 -5.12
CA VAL A 166 -9.77 2.61 -6.12
C VAL A 166 -8.67 2.72 -7.16
N ILE A 167 -8.04 1.61 -7.49
CA ILE A 167 -7.00 1.56 -8.52
C ILE A 167 -7.66 1.29 -9.87
N ASP A 168 -7.46 2.22 -10.81
CA ASP A 168 -7.65 2.01 -12.24
C ASP A 168 -6.47 1.21 -12.79
N VAL A 169 -6.66 -0.11 -12.91
CA VAL A 169 -5.57 -1.06 -13.15
C VAL A 169 -4.84 -0.80 -14.47
N PRO A 170 -5.51 -0.58 -15.62
CA PRO A 170 -4.82 -0.28 -16.88
C PRO A 170 -4.00 1.01 -16.87
N ARG A 171 -4.34 1.97 -15.99
CA ARG A 171 -3.61 3.24 -15.85
C ARG A 171 -2.59 3.25 -14.72
N GLN A 172 -2.60 2.22 -13.87
CA GLN A 172 -1.84 2.17 -12.61
C GLN A 172 -2.02 3.48 -11.80
N ALA A 173 -3.26 3.96 -11.72
CA ALA A 173 -3.58 5.24 -11.10
C ALA A 173 -4.72 5.09 -10.09
N SER A 174 -4.64 5.83 -8.99
CA SER A 174 -5.70 5.88 -7.98
C SER A 174 -6.78 6.89 -8.38
N VAL A 175 -8.03 6.50 -8.23
CA VAL A 175 -9.22 7.34 -8.31
C VAL A 175 -10.01 7.21 -7.02
N LYS A 176 -10.81 8.22 -6.67
CA LYS A 176 -11.72 8.15 -5.54
C LYS A 176 -13.15 7.94 -6.03
N MET A 177 -13.91 7.13 -5.30
CA MET A 177 -15.35 6.97 -5.47
C MET A 177 -15.96 6.51 -4.14
N THR A 178 -17.28 6.51 -4.05
CA THR A 178 -17.99 5.95 -2.91
C THR A 178 -17.95 4.42 -2.96
N LEU A 179 -18.07 3.79 -1.78
CA LEU A 179 -18.17 2.33 -1.69
C LEU A 179 -19.40 1.81 -2.43
N GLY A 180 -20.54 2.52 -2.37
CA GLY A 180 -21.75 2.15 -3.10
C GLY A 180 -21.55 2.12 -4.62
N GLU A 181 -20.88 3.13 -5.19
CA GLU A 181 -20.53 3.15 -6.62
C GLU A 181 -19.63 1.97 -7.00
N PHE A 182 -18.62 1.66 -6.18
CA PHE A 182 -17.75 0.52 -6.42
C PHE A 182 -18.51 -0.81 -6.34
N VAL A 183 -19.42 -0.98 -5.38
CA VAL A 183 -20.23 -2.20 -5.26
C VAL A 183 -21.18 -2.37 -6.43
N GLN A 184 -21.78 -1.28 -6.90
CA GLN A 184 -22.59 -1.29 -8.13
C GLN A 184 -21.74 -1.70 -9.34
N TYR A 185 -20.54 -1.13 -9.47
CA TYR A 185 -19.57 -1.52 -10.50
C TYR A 185 -19.21 -3.00 -10.41
N TYR A 186 -18.87 -3.50 -9.23
CA TYR A 186 -18.41 -4.86 -9.01
C TYR A 186 -19.49 -5.88 -9.42
N ASN A 187 -20.75 -5.61 -9.05
CA ASN A 187 -21.88 -6.47 -9.36
C ASN A 187 -22.40 -6.33 -10.82
N SER A 188 -21.87 -5.38 -11.60
CA SER A 188 -22.23 -5.22 -13.02
C SER A 188 -21.73 -6.41 -13.84
N PRO A 189 -22.51 -6.94 -14.81
CA PRO A 189 -22.08 -8.03 -15.69
C PRO A 189 -20.99 -7.62 -16.69
N ASN A 190 -20.81 -6.32 -16.92
CA ASN A 190 -19.80 -5.78 -17.84
C ASN A 190 -18.98 -4.71 -17.12
N HIS A 191 -17.70 -5.00 -16.90
CA HIS A 191 -16.74 -4.02 -16.40
C HIS A 191 -16.07 -3.35 -17.61
N GLY A 192 -16.39 -2.08 -17.87
CA GLY A 192 -15.74 -1.33 -18.95
C GLY A 192 -14.24 -1.11 -18.70
N GLN A 193 -13.86 -0.99 -17.42
CA GLN A 193 -12.50 -0.79 -16.94
C GLN A 193 -12.26 -1.70 -15.74
N VAL A 194 -11.02 -2.18 -15.56
CA VAL A 194 -10.65 -3.07 -14.44
C VAL A 194 -10.29 -2.21 -13.23
N MET A 195 -11.06 -2.33 -12.16
CA MET A 195 -10.87 -1.57 -10.92
C MET A 195 -10.59 -2.50 -9.74
N ASN A 196 -9.77 -2.02 -8.81
CA ASN A 196 -9.31 -2.81 -7.66
C ASN A 196 -9.28 -1.96 -6.40
N VAL A 197 -9.82 -2.48 -5.30
CA VAL A 197 -9.76 -1.87 -3.96
C VAL A 197 -8.80 -2.69 -3.12
N ILE A 198 -7.74 -2.05 -2.62
CA ILE A 198 -6.74 -2.71 -1.75
C ILE A 198 -6.54 -2.03 -0.40
N SER A 199 -7.01 -0.79 -0.24
CA SER A 199 -6.72 0.07 0.90
C SER A 199 -7.95 0.44 1.72
N LEU A 200 -9.04 -0.34 1.64
CA LEU A 200 -10.22 -0.14 2.49
C LEU A 200 -9.91 -0.65 3.92
N GLU A 201 -9.32 0.22 4.72
CA GLU A 201 -9.14 0.05 6.16
C GLU A 201 -10.50 0.21 6.86
N PHE A 202 -10.86 -0.75 7.71
CA PHE A 202 -12.21 -0.81 8.29
C PHE A 202 -12.25 -0.97 9.81
N SER A 203 -11.14 -0.80 10.53
CA SER A 203 -11.06 -0.96 11.99
C SER A 203 -12.05 -0.09 12.74
N ASN A 204 -12.33 1.11 12.20
CA ASN A 204 -13.28 2.08 12.77
C ASN A 204 -14.71 1.95 12.22
N THR A 205 -15.09 0.77 11.74
CA THR A 205 -16.43 0.48 11.19
C THR A 205 -17.06 -0.73 11.88
N ARG A 206 -18.34 -1.01 11.59
CA ARG A 206 -19.02 -2.20 12.13
C ARG A 206 -18.45 -3.51 11.56
N LEU A 207 -17.74 -3.47 10.43
CA LEU A 207 -17.09 -4.64 9.84
C LEU A 207 -15.96 -5.18 10.74
N SER A 208 -15.33 -4.31 11.56
CA SER A 208 -14.24 -4.67 12.47
C SER A 208 -14.62 -5.79 13.44
N ALA A 209 -15.90 -5.85 13.86
CA ALA A 209 -16.40 -6.88 14.77
C ALA A 209 -16.47 -8.28 14.13
N LEU A 210 -16.39 -8.39 12.80
CA LEU A 210 -16.45 -9.67 12.08
C LEU A 210 -15.07 -10.22 11.70
N VAL A 211 -14.02 -9.43 11.88
CA VAL A 211 -12.65 -9.78 11.46
C VAL A 211 -11.69 -9.59 12.62
N GLU A 212 -11.00 -10.68 12.95
CA GLU A 212 -9.92 -10.69 13.94
C GLU A 212 -8.68 -11.26 13.25
N PRO A 213 -7.55 -10.52 13.21
CA PRO A 213 -6.30 -11.01 12.66
C PRO A 213 -5.82 -12.31 13.33
N PRO A 214 -4.99 -13.13 12.66
CA PRO A 214 -4.41 -14.33 13.26
C PRO A 214 -3.78 -14.03 14.62
N GLU A 215 -3.90 -14.95 15.58
CA GLU A 215 -3.39 -14.76 16.94
C GLU A 215 -1.89 -14.45 16.95
N VAL A 216 -1.10 -15.14 16.12
CA VAL A 216 0.34 -14.89 15.98
C VAL A 216 0.66 -13.47 15.50
N VAL A 217 -0.20 -12.86 14.69
CA VAL A 217 -0.05 -11.48 14.20
C VAL A 217 -0.27 -10.51 15.35
N ARG A 218 -1.35 -10.70 16.12
CA ARG A 218 -1.66 -9.88 17.30
C ARG A 218 -0.57 -9.97 18.37
N ASN A 219 -0.04 -11.18 18.60
CA ASN A 219 1.08 -11.41 19.53
C ASN A 219 2.40 -10.77 19.10
N LEU A 220 2.61 -10.51 17.79
CA LEU A 220 3.83 -9.91 17.26
C LEU A 220 3.72 -8.39 17.04
N SER A 221 2.51 -7.87 16.84
CA SER A 221 2.26 -6.50 16.40
C SER A 221 2.75 -5.48 17.43
N TRP A 222 3.62 -4.58 17.01
CA TRP A 222 4.05 -3.44 17.83
C TRP A 222 2.91 -2.50 18.20
N VAL A 223 1.95 -2.27 17.29
CA VAL A 223 0.81 -1.40 17.59
C VAL A 223 -0.02 -2.02 18.71
N GLU A 224 -0.33 -3.31 18.60
CA GLU A 224 -1.15 -4.03 19.59
C GLU A 224 -0.47 -4.09 20.97
N ASN A 225 0.84 -4.29 21.00
CA ASN A 225 1.55 -4.57 22.25
C ASN A 225 2.24 -3.36 22.87
N TYR A 226 2.62 -2.35 22.08
CA TYR A 226 3.49 -1.25 22.54
C TYR A 226 2.87 0.14 22.39
N TRP A 227 1.79 0.30 21.62
CA TRP A 227 1.13 1.60 21.48
C TRP A 227 0.23 1.89 22.69
N PRO A 228 0.48 2.95 23.49
CA PRO A 228 -0.34 3.25 24.66
C PRO A 228 -1.75 3.71 24.29
N LEU A 229 -2.75 3.28 25.07
CA LEU A 229 -4.15 3.71 24.90
C LEU A 229 -4.35 5.21 25.12
N ASP A 230 -3.48 5.82 25.92
CA ASP A 230 -3.45 7.24 26.28
C ASP A 230 -2.41 8.03 25.47
N SER A 231 -1.90 7.48 24.37
CA SER A 231 -0.98 8.20 23.47
C SER A 231 -1.61 9.49 22.95
N GLN A 232 -0.81 10.56 22.88
CA GLN A 232 -1.19 11.82 22.24
C GLN A 232 -1.31 11.70 20.71
N PHE A 233 -0.75 10.64 20.12
CA PHE A 233 -0.78 10.39 18.69
C PHE A 233 -1.94 9.44 18.33
N PRO A 234 -2.57 9.61 17.16
CA PRO A 234 -3.62 8.69 16.72
C PRO A 234 -3.05 7.29 16.49
N THR A 235 -3.77 6.27 16.95
CA THR A 235 -3.35 4.88 16.80
C THR A 235 -3.25 4.52 15.31
N PRO A 236 -2.12 3.94 14.84
CA PRO A 236 -2.01 3.47 13.46
C PRO A 236 -2.95 2.29 13.21
N HIS A 237 -4.03 2.51 12.47
CA HIS A 237 -4.95 1.45 12.03
C HIS A 237 -4.50 0.93 10.66
N VAL A 238 -3.83 -0.22 10.68
CA VAL A 238 -3.28 -0.87 9.48
C VAL A 238 -3.44 -2.39 9.51
N ASP A 239 -4.17 -2.93 10.49
CA ASP A 239 -4.27 -4.36 10.76
C ASP A 239 -5.51 -5.03 10.13
N LYS A 240 -6.46 -4.24 9.60
CA LYS A 240 -7.72 -4.72 9.02
C LYS A 240 -8.09 -4.01 7.71
N TYR A 241 -7.71 -4.62 6.58
CA TYR A 241 -8.07 -4.21 5.22
C TYR A 241 -9.02 -5.20 4.57
N CYS A 242 -10.03 -4.68 3.87
CA CYS A 242 -10.91 -5.45 2.99
C CYS A 242 -10.50 -5.19 1.55
N LEU A 243 -10.05 -6.24 0.86
CA LEU A 243 -9.59 -6.15 -0.53
C LEU A 243 -10.64 -6.74 -1.46
N MET A 244 -11.06 -5.95 -2.44
CA MET A 244 -12.08 -6.33 -3.42
C MET A 244 -11.54 -6.03 -4.82
N GLY A 245 -11.29 -7.07 -5.59
CA GLY A 245 -10.77 -6.94 -6.95
C GLY A 245 -11.55 -7.80 -7.91
N VAL A 246 -11.92 -7.23 -9.05
CA VAL A 246 -12.46 -8.02 -10.16
C VAL A 246 -11.32 -8.81 -10.84
N LYS A 247 -11.70 -9.77 -11.68
CA LYS A 247 -10.79 -10.53 -12.53
C LYS A 247 -9.86 -9.58 -13.31
N ASP A 248 -8.61 -10.02 -13.44
CA ASP A 248 -7.52 -9.32 -14.14
C ASP A 248 -7.00 -8.06 -13.43
N SER A 249 -7.49 -7.76 -12.21
CA SER A 249 -6.88 -6.73 -11.36
C SER A 249 -5.44 -7.07 -11.01
N TYR A 250 -4.55 -6.07 -11.12
CA TYR A 250 -3.13 -6.21 -10.87
C TYR A 250 -2.58 -5.04 -10.05
N THR A 251 -1.77 -5.36 -9.05
CA THR A 251 -0.96 -4.42 -8.26
C THR A 251 0.50 -4.75 -8.54
N ASP A 252 1.28 -3.76 -8.99
CA ASP A 252 2.68 -3.98 -9.37
C ASP A 252 3.59 -4.25 -8.17
N PHE A 253 4.85 -4.60 -8.45
CA PHE A 253 5.83 -4.93 -7.42
C PHE A 253 6.04 -3.78 -6.44
N HIS A 254 5.91 -4.10 -5.16
CA HIS A 254 6.15 -3.16 -4.07
C HIS A 254 6.69 -3.88 -2.84
N ILE A 255 7.17 -3.10 -1.88
CA ILE A 255 7.39 -3.53 -0.50
C ILE A 255 6.32 -2.84 0.33
N ASP A 256 5.69 -3.56 1.26
CA ASP A 256 4.69 -2.97 2.16
C ASP A 256 5.30 -1.85 3.01
N PHE A 257 4.46 -0.84 3.29
CA PHE A 257 4.87 0.41 3.94
C PHE A 257 5.56 0.16 5.29
N GLY A 258 6.62 0.92 5.59
CA GLY A 258 7.44 0.77 6.78
C GLY A 258 8.18 -0.57 6.87
N GLY A 259 8.19 -1.36 5.79
CA GLY A 259 8.69 -2.73 5.79
C GLY A 259 7.85 -3.67 6.64
N THR A 260 6.55 -3.39 6.80
CA THR A 260 5.64 -4.27 7.55
C THR A 260 5.66 -5.71 7.03
N SER A 261 5.37 -6.64 7.92
CA SER A 261 4.89 -7.97 7.53
C SER A 261 3.38 -7.90 7.28
N VAL A 262 2.85 -8.76 6.42
CA VAL A 262 1.41 -8.77 6.07
C VAL A 262 0.81 -10.16 6.28
N TRP A 263 -0.43 -10.21 6.75
CA TRP A 263 -1.29 -11.39 6.69
C TRP A 263 -2.38 -11.20 5.64
N TYR A 264 -2.72 -12.25 4.90
CA TYR A 264 -3.63 -12.17 3.77
C TYR A 264 -4.48 -13.43 3.67
N HIS A 265 -5.78 -13.32 3.90
CA HIS A 265 -6.75 -14.40 3.82
C HIS A 265 -7.71 -14.20 2.65
N VAL A 266 -7.76 -15.17 1.72
CA VAL A 266 -8.71 -15.13 0.60
C VAL A 266 -10.04 -15.71 1.06
N LEU A 267 -11.04 -14.85 1.30
CA LEU A 267 -12.38 -15.30 1.68
C LEU A 267 -13.12 -15.93 0.50
N LYS A 268 -12.99 -15.34 -0.70
CA LYS A 268 -13.63 -15.80 -1.94
C LYS A 268 -12.74 -15.47 -3.14
N GLY A 269 -12.66 -16.38 -4.09
CA GLY A 269 -11.86 -16.21 -5.31
C GLY A 269 -10.44 -16.77 -5.17
N GLU A 270 -9.48 -16.12 -5.82
CA GLU A 270 -8.07 -16.53 -5.84
C GLU A 270 -7.18 -15.30 -6.06
N LYS A 271 -5.98 -15.32 -5.50
CA LYS A 271 -4.90 -14.35 -5.74
C LYS A 271 -3.63 -15.08 -6.14
N ILE A 272 -2.81 -14.46 -6.99
CA ILE A 272 -1.49 -14.94 -7.36
C ILE A 272 -0.47 -13.88 -6.97
N PHE A 273 0.40 -14.21 -6.04
CA PHE A 273 1.52 -13.37 -5.60
C PHE A 273 2.78 -13.74 -6.39
N TYR A 274 3.54 -12.73 -6.79
CA TYR A 274 4.86 -12.85 -7.41
C TYR A 274 5.89 -12.36 -6.40
N LEU A 275 6.50 -13.28 -5.65
CA LEU A 275 7.32 -13.01 -4.48
C LEU A 275 8.81 -12.96 -4.86
N ILE A 276 9.53 -11.98 -4.33
CA ILE A 276 10.97 -11.81 -4.54
C ILE A 276 11.64 -11.59 -3.18
N LYS A 277 12.64 -12.44 -2.88
CA LYS A 277 13.35 -12.39 -1.60
C LYS A 277 14.08 -11.04 -1.43
N PRO A 278 14.05 -10.41 -0.24
CA PRO A 278 14.70 -9.11 0.01
C PRO A 278 16.21 -9.24 0.23
N THR A 279 16.93 -9.77 -0.74
CA THR A 279 18.40 -9.77 -0.72
C THR A 279 18.92 -8.35 -0.92
N ASN A 280 20.18 -8.09 -0.51
CA ASN A 280 20.82 -6.79 -0.76
C ASN A 280 20.79 -6.40 -2.25
N ALA A 281 21.01 -7.36 -3.13
CA ALA A 281 20.98 -7.16 -4.57
C ALA A 281 19.57 -6.80 -5.06
N ASN A 282 18.55 -7.56 -4.64
CA ASN A 282 17.16 -7.34 -5.07
C ASN A 282 16.60 -6.01 -4.54
N LEU A 283 16.93 -5.62 -3.31
CA LEU A 283 16.53 -4.32 -2.74
C LEU A 283 17.16 -3.15 -3.50
N ALA A 284 18.43 -3.27 -3.91
CA ALA A 284 19.10 -2.24 -4.72
C ALA A 284 18.52 -2.16 -6.14
N LEU A 285 18.16 -3.30 -6.73
CA LEU A 285 17.47 -3.37 -8.03
C LEU A 285 16.08 -2.75 -7.95
N TYR A 286 15.32 -3.09 -6.90
CA TYR A 286 13.99 -2.55 -6.64
C TYR A 286 14.01 -1.03 -6.52
N GLU A 287 14.90 -0.49 -5.67
CA GLU A 287 15.02 0.97 -5.49
C GLU A 287 15.35 1.68 -6.82
N ARG A 288 16.24 1.10 -7.65
CA ARG A 288 16.55 1.63 -8.97
C ARG A 288 15.36 1.57 -9.94
N TRP A 289 14.63 0.45 -9.92
CA TRP A 289 13.44 0.26 -10.76
C TRP A 289 12.33 1.23 -10.37
N SER A 290 12.06 1.43 -9.07
CA SER A 290 11.05 2.37 -8.57
C SER A 290 11.37 3.83 -8.91
N LEU A 291 12.65 4.20 -9.08
CA LEU A 291 13.07 5.54 -9.52
C LEU A 291 13.14 5.70 -11.05
N SER A 292 12.90 4.63 -11.81
CA SER A 292 13.06 4.65 -13.26
C SER A 292 11.88 5.35 -13.95
N SER A 293 12.16 6.16 -14.97
CA SER A 293 11.12 6.85 -15.74
C SER A 293 10.27 5.91 -16.61
N ASN A 294 10.76 4.69 -16.84
CA ASN A 294 10.10 3.62 -17.60
C ASN A 294 9.65 2.46 -16.71
N GLN A 295 9.45 2.70 -15.40
CA GLN A 295 8.98 1.69 -14.44
C GLN A 295 7.76 0.92 -14.95
N ASN A 296 6.77 1.65 -15.47
CA ASN A 296 5.50 1.12 -15.98
C ASN A 296 5.63 0.33 -17.29
N GLU A 297 6.84 0.22 -17.85
CA GLU A 297 7.13 -0.48 -19.10
C GLU A 297 7.95 -1.77 -18.88
N MET A 298 8.32 -2.03 -17.63
CA MET A 298 9.23 -3.11 -17.24
C MET A 298 8.60 -4.01 -16.18
N PHE A 299 8.60 -5.31 -16.43
CA PHE A 299 8.24 -6.29 -15.41
C PHE A 299 9.43 -6.53 -14.47
N PHE A 300 9.38 -6.03 -13.23
CA PHE A 300 10.50 -6.12 -12.28
C PHE A 300 10.97 -7.55 -12.02
N GLY A 301 10.07 -8.54 -12.10
CA GLY A 301 10.41 -9.95 -11.96
C GLY A 301 11.47 -10.46 -12.96
N ASP A 302 11.68 -9.77 -14.08
CA ASP A 302 12.74 -10.10 -15.06
C ASP A 302 14.13 -9.56 -14.67
N GLN A 303 14.20 -8.64 -13.68
CA GLN A 303 15.45 -8.02 -13.25
C GLN A 303 16.17 -8.80 -12.14
N VAL A 304 15.51 -9.80 -11.55
CA VAL A 304 16.02 -10.54 -10.39
C VAL A 304 16.27 -12.00 -10.74
N ASP A 305 17.14 -12.66 -9.97
CA ASP A 305 17.50 -14.06 -10.21
C ASP A 305 16.29 -15.01 -10.13
N LYS A 306 15.38 -14.76 -9.17
CA LYS A 306 14.20 -15.59 -8.93
C LYS A 306 13.01 -14.75 -8.51
N CYS A 307 11.91 -14.91 -9.26
CA CYS A 307 10.59 -14.42 -8.94
C CYS A 307 9.64 -15.62 -8.76
N TYR A 308 9.11 -15.80 -7.55
CA TYR A 308 8.34 -16.99 -7.16
C TYR A 308 6.85 -16.74 -7.33
N ARG A 309 6.16 -17.62 -8.06
CA ARG A 309 4.70 -17.54 -8.25
C ARG A 309 3.97 -18.35 -7.17
N CYS A 310 3.28 -17.68 -6.26
CA CYS A 310 2.50 -18.25 -5.16
C CYS A 310 0.99 -18.04 -5.39
N THR A 311 0.24 -19.12 -5.62
CA THR A 311 -1.22 -19.05 -5.71
C THR A 311 -1.85 -19.22 -4.32
N VAL A 312 -2.67 -18.25 -3.91
CA VAL A 312 -3.47 -18.28 -2.68
C VAL A 312 -4.92 -18.44 -3.07
N LYS A 313 -5.47 -19.63 -2.79
CA LYS A 313 -6.85 -20.00 -3.09
C LYS A 313 -7.77 -19.60 -1.94
N GLN A 314 -9.07 -19.57 -2.24
CA GLN A 314 -10.12 -19.42 -1.24
C GLN A 314 -9.89 -20.31 0.00
N GLY A 315 -10.01 -19.70 1.19
CA GLY A 315 -9.84 -20.33 2.49
C GLY A 315 -8.39 -20.43 2.98
N GLN A 316 -7.41 -20.10 2.15
CA GLN A 316 -6.00 -20.10 2.53
C GLN A 316 -5.57 -18.74 3.10
N THR A 317 -4.55 -18.77 3.96
CA THR A 317 -3.93 -17.58 4.56
C THR A 317 -2.45 -17.55 4.23
N LEU A 318 -1.98 -16.47 3.62
CA LEU A 318 -0.57 -16.19 3.38
C LEU A 318 -0.06 -15.18 4.42
N LEU A 319 1.11 -15.42 5.00
CA LEU A 319 1.87 -14.43 5.75
C LEU A 319 3.15 -14.12 4.97
N ILE A 320 3.40 -12.85 4.70
CA ILE A 320 4.59 -12.37 4.00
C ILE A 320 5.46 -11.62 5.03
N PRO A 321 6.73 -11.99 5.21
CA PRO A 321 7.60 -11.33 6.17
C PRO A 321 8.19 -10.03 5.65
N THR A 322 8.74 -9.27 6.59
CA THR A 322 9.42 -7.99 6.42
C THR A 322 10.24 -7.89 5.13
N GLY A 323 9.92 -6.87 4.33
CA GLY A 323 10.74 -6.42 3.20
C GLY A 323 10.57 -7.20 1.89
N TRP A 324 9.81 -8.30 1.86
CA TRP A 324 9.61 -9.07 0.63
C TRP A 324 8.95 -8.23 -0.46
N ILE A 325 9.60 -8.18 -1.62
CA ILE A 325 9.08 -7.46 -2.78
C ILE A 325 8.04 -8.36 -3.44
N HIS A 326 6.85 -7.84 -3.71
CA HIS A 326 5.80 -8.64 -4.31
C HIS A 326 4.84 -7.86 -5.22
N GLY A 327 4.40 -8.51 -6.30
CA GLY A 327 3.29 -8.06 -7.15
C GLY A 327 2.11 -9.04 -7.04
N VAL A 328 0.90 -8.59 -7.34
CA VAL A 328 -0.32 -9.39 -7.11
C VAL A 328 -1.26 -9.34 -8.32
N LEU A 329 -1.60 -10.52 -8.85
CA LEU A 329 -2.65 -10.71 -9.85
C LEU A 329 -3.90 -11.30 -9.20
N THR A 330 -5.06 -10.82 -9.65
CA THR A 330 -6.40 -11.30 -9.28
C THR A 330 -6.96 -12.14 -10.43
N PRO A 331 -6.73 -13.46 -10.47
CA PRO A 331 -7.10 -14.27 -11.63
C PRO A 331 -8.62 -14.41 -11.86
N VAL A 332 -9.41 -14.22 -10.81
CA VAL A 332 -10.88 -14.25 -10.76
C VAL A 332 -11.35 -13.22 -9.72
N ASP A 333 -12.60 -12.78 -9.82
CA ASP A 333 -13.22 -11.89 -8.82
C ASP A 333 -12.96 -12.41 -7.40
N CYS A 334 -12.45 -11.52 -6.54
CA CYS A 334 -11.90 -11.89 -5.25
C CYS A 334 -12.34 -10.91 -4.16
N ILE A 335 -12.64 -11.48 -2.98
CA ILE A 335 -12.75 -10.77 -1.71
C ILE A 335 -11.73 -11.38 -0.77
N ALA A 336 -10.88 -10.55 -0.18
CA ALA A 336 -9.87 -10.97 0.78
C ALA A 336 -9.83 -10.01 1.98
N PHE A 337 -9.32 -10.52 3.09
CA PHE A 337 -9.00 -9.73 4.27
C PHE A 337 -7.51 -9.81 4.53
N GLY A 338 -6.92 -8.73 5.01
CA GLY A 338 -5.52 -8.71 5.37
C GLY A 338 -5.18 -7.57 6.31
N GLY A 339 -3.91 -7.45 6.62
CA GLY A 339 -3.42 -6.41 7.51
C GLY A 339 -1.91 -6.46 7.66
N ASN A 340 -1.36 -5.32 8.03
CA ASN A 340 0.06 -5.06 8.17
C ASN A 340 0.43 -4.96 9.65
N PHE A 341 1.64 -5.42 9.99
CA PHE A 341 2.15 -5.37 11.35
C PHE A 341 3.68 -5.29 11.37
N LEU A 342 4.22 -4.57 12.36
CA LEU A 342 5.65 -4.49 12.66
C LEU A 342 5.96 -5.37 13.87
N HIS A 343 7.17 -5.92 13.97
CA HIS A 343 7.53 -6.88 15.01
C HIS A 343 9.04 -6.94 15.30
N ASN A 344 9.41 -7.60 16.41
CA ASN A 344 10.81 -7.68 16.86
C ASN A 344 11.70 -8.65 16.05
N LEU A 345 11.12 -9.56 15.25
CA LEU A 345 11.89 -10.61 14.56
C LEU A 345 12.82 -10.08 13.45
N ASN A 346 12.57 -8.86 12.92
CA ASN A 346 13.42 -8.27 11.89
C ASN A 346 13.40 -6.72 11.88
N ILE A 347 13.68 -6.13 13.04
CA ILE A 347 13.73 -4.66 13.23
C ILE A 347 14.66 -4.00 12.20
N GLY A 348 15.83 -4.60 11.94
CA GLY A 348 16.82 -4.04 11.02
C GLY A 348 16.30 -3.90 9.58
N MET A 349 15.53 -4.88 9.08
CA MET A 349 14.95 -4.77 7.74
C MET A 349 13.79 -3.76 7.70
N GLN A 350 12.94 -3.68 8.74
CA GLN A 350 11.88 -2.66 8.82
C GLN A 350 12.47 -1.24 8.72
N LEU A 351 13.53 -0.96 9.50
CA LEU A 351 14.25 0.31 9.47
C LEU A 351 14.86 0.59 8.09
N ARG A 352 15.43 -0.43 7.45
CA ARG A 352 16.02 -0.31 6.12
C ARG A 352 15.00 0.06 5.05
N VAL A 353 13.80 -0.53 5.11
CA VAL A 353 12.72 -0.22 4.16
C VAL A 353 12.21 1.20 4.40
N SER A 354 12.00 1.61 5.65
CA SER A 354 11.62 3.00 5.97
C SER A 354 12.63 4.02 5.43
N GLU A 355 13.93 3.76 5.57
CA GLU A 355 14.96 4.62 4.97
C GLU A 355 14.94 4.61 3.43
N MET A 356 14.57 3.48 2.80
CA MET A 356 14.37 3.40 1.35
C MET A 356 13.18 4.25 0.91
N GLU A 357 12.04 4.20 1.61
CA GLU A 357 10.86 5.02 1.33
C GLU A 357 11.18 6.51 1.35
N LYS A 358 11.98 6.96 2.34
CA LYS A 358 12.47 8.35 2.40
C LYS A 358 13.27 8.73 1.16
N ARG A 359 14.14 7.85 0.66
CA ARG A 359 14.93 8.10 -0.58
C ARG A 359 14.08 8.06 -1.85
N LEU A 360 13.06 7.21 -1.88
CA LEU A 360 12.07 7.12 -2.95
C LEU A 360 11.09 8.30 -2.96
N LYS A 361 11.08 9.12 -1.89
CA LYS A 361 10.11 10.22 -1.68
C LYS A 361 8.67 9.71 -1.74
N THR A 362 8.43 8.54 -1.13
CA THR A 362 7.10 7.98 -0.96
C THR A 362 6.21 9.00 -0.25
N ALA A 363 5.04 9.30 -0.81
CA ALA A 363 4.11 10.22 -0.17
C ALA A 363 3.58 9.63 1.13
N ASP A 364 3.32 10.48 2.13
CA ASP A 364 2.94 10.06 3.50
C ASP A 364 1.72 9.12 3.55
N LEU A 365 0.77 9.29 2.61
CA LEU A 365 -0.40 8.42 2.50
C LEU A 365 -0.05 6.95 2.24
N PHE A 366 1.13 6.68 1.69
CA PHE A 366 1.65 5.35 1.37
C PHE A 366 2.76 4.90 2.32
N SER A 367 2.98 5.63 3.42
CA SER A 367 3.96 5.32 4.46
C SER A 367 3.25 4.84 5.73
N PHE A 368 3.97 4.15 6.62
CA PHE A 368 3.39 3.69 7.89
C PHE A 368 3.02 4.90 8.77
N PRO A 369 1.77 5.04 9.25
CA PRO A 369 1.37 6.17 10.08
C PRO A 369 2.12 6.19 11.42
N ASN A 370 2.68 7.33 11.80
CA ASN A 370 3.39 7.52 13.07
C ASN A 370 4.51 6.48 13.31
N PHE A 371 5.23 6.12 12.26
CA PHE A 371 6.29 5.10 12.32
C PHE A 371 7.38 5.45 13.35
N GLU A 372 7.84 6.71 13.37
CA GLU A 372 8.89 7.15 14.29
C GLU A 372 8.43 7.13 15.75
N THR A 373 7.19 7.58 16.01
CA THR A 373 6.54 7.47 17.31
C THR A 373 6.48 6.02 17.81
N LEU A 374 6.09 5.08 16.94
CA LEU A 374 6.04 3.66 17.29
C LEU A 374 7.43 3.09 17.61
N LEU A 375 8.49 3.57 16.94
CA LEU A 375 9.87 3.18 17.23
C LEU A 375 10.33 3.65 18.62
N TRP A 376 9.89 4.82 19.09
CA TRP A 376 10.14 5.28 20.46
C TRP A 376 9.47 4.39 21.50
N TYR A 377 8.19 4.07 21.31
CA TYR A 377 7.47 3.14 22.20
C TYR A 377 8.09 1.74 22.19
N THR A 378 8.50 1.26 21.02
CA THR A 378 9.24 0.00 20.89
C THR A 378 10.56 0.04 21.63
N GLY A 379 11.31 1.15 21.54
CA GLY A 379 12.57 1.34 22.28
C GLY A 379 12.38 1.24 23.80
N ARG A 380 11.31 1.84 24.32
CA ARG A 380 10.93 1.74 25.74
C ARG A 380 10.59 0.30 26.13
N SER A 381 9.74 -0.37 25.36
CA SER A 381 9.34 -1.76 25.64
C SER A 381 10.52 -2.74 25.58
N LEU A 382 11.44 -2.56 24.63
CA LEU A 382 12.67 -3.35 24.55
C LEU A 382 13.56 -3.11 25.77
N LEU A 383 13.71 -1.88 26.24
CA LEU A 383 14.48 -1.61 27.47
C LEU A 383 13.91 -2.37 28.67
N GLU A 384 12.59 -2.38 28.84
CA GLU A 384 11.91 -3.14 29.90
C GLU A 384 12.12 -4.65 29.73
N THR A 385 11.95 -5.16 28.52
CA THR A 385 12.17 -6.58 28.19
C THR A 385 13.58 -7.04 28.55
N PHE A 386 14.61 -6.25 28.22
CA PHE A 386 16.00 -6.60 28.55
C PHE A 386 16.23 -6.60 30.07
N ARG A 387 15.69 -5.61 30.78
CA ARG A 387 15.79 -5.55 32.25
C ARG A 387 15.11 -6.76 32.91
N GLU A 388 13.96 -7.18 32.41
CA GLU A 388 13.24 -8.35 32.92
C GLU A 388 14.00 -9.65 32.66
N LEU A 389 14.51 -9.86 31.45
CA LEU A 389 15.32 -11.03 31.10
C LEU A 389 16.54 -11.13 32.01
N ARG A 390 17.25 -10.02 32.19
CA ARG A 390 18.40 -9.94 33.08
C ARG A 390 18.03 -10.22 34.54
N ALA A 391 16.93 -9.66 35.04
CA ALA A 391 16.45 -9.91 36.39
C ALA A 391 16.13 -11.40 36.64
N ARG A 392 15.70 -12.11 35.59
CA ARG A 392 15.46 -13.56 35.61
C ARG A 392 16.71 -14.41 35.34
N GLY A 393 17.86 -13.78 35.07
CA GLY A 393 19.10 -14.49 34.71
C GLY A 393 19.10 -15.07 33.30
N ASN A 394 18.18 -14.65 32.43
CA ASN A 394 18.06 -15.11 31.04
C ASN A 394 18.83 -14.18 30.10
N GLN A 395 19.48 -14.77 29.09
CA GLN A 395 20.06 -13.99 27.99
C GLN A 395 18.99 -13.67 26.93
N PRO A 396 18.93 -12.42 26.42
CA PRO A 396 18.10 -12.10 25.28
C PRO A 396 18.50 -12.91 24.03
N PRO A 397 17.52 -13.35 23.21
CA PRO A 397 17.82 -13.98 21.93
C PRO A 397 18.65 -13.08 21.01
N ALA A 398 19.50 -13.68 20.18
CA ALA A 398 20.41 -12.93 19.31
C ALA A 398 19.69 -11.96 18.36
N TYR A 399 18.55 -12.36 17.78
CA TYR A 399 17.75 -11.49 16.91
C TYR A 399 17.26 -10.23 17.65
N LEU A 400 16.90 -10.36 18.93
CA LEU A 400 16.39 -9.28 19.75
C LEU A 400 17.52 -8.30 20.11
N THR A 401 18.70 -8.80 20.47
CA THR A 401 19.90 -7.98 20.70
C THR A 401 20.33 -7.22 19.45
N GLN A 402 20.35 -7.88 18.29
CA GLN A 402 20.68 -7.25 17.02
C GLN A 402 19.64 -6.19 16.62
N GLY A 403 18.35 -6.50 16.78
CA GLY A 403 17.25 -5.57 16.50
C GLY A 403 17.28 -4.34 17.40
N ALA A 404 17.47 -4.53 18.71
CA ALA A 404 17.58 -3.44 19.68
C ALA A 404 18.79 -2.53 19.38
N LYS A 405 19.92 -3.12 18.94
CA LYS A 405 21.11 -2.37 18.51
C LYS A 405 20.82 -1.51 17.28
N ALA A 406 20.15 -2.06 16.26
CA ALA A 406 19.74 -1.31 15.07
C ALA A 406 18.80 -0.16 15.44
N LEU A 407 17.74 -0.44 16.21
CA LEU A 407 16.79 0.57 16.69
C LEU A 407 17.49 1.69 17.45
N ASN A 408 18.28 1.35 18.47
CA ASN A 408 18.95 2.34 19.30
C ASN A 408 19.95 3.19 18.49
N SER A 409 20.59 2.62 17.47
CA SER A 409 21.42 3.37 16.54
C SER A 409 20.60 4.39 15.74
N THR A 410 19.43 4.00 15.24
CA THR A 410 18.51 4.89 14.53
C THR A 410 18.01 6.01 15.43
N LEU A 411 17.47 5.70 16.61
CA LEU A 411 16.97 6.70 17.57
C LEU A 411 18.06 7.72 17.95
N ARG A 412 19.30 7.26 18.18
CA ARG A 412 20.45 8.15 18.45
C ARG A 412 20.81 9.03 17.26
N SER A 413 20.59 8.56 16.04
CA SER A 413 20.90 9.32 14.83
C SER A 413 19.95 10.52 14.64
N TRP A 414 18.70 10.38 15.09
CA TRP A 414 17.67 11.43 15.09
C TRP A 414 17.89 12.46 16.20
N MET A 415 18.60 12.10 17.27
CA MET A 415 18.97 13.02 18.36
C MET A 415 20.12 13.97 18.02
N ARG A 416 20.70 13.87 16.82
CA ARG A 416 21.78 14.77 16.39
C ARG A 416 21.22 16.18 16.16
N LYS A 417 21.93 17.20 16.64
CA LYS A 417 21.45 18.59 16.64
C LYS A 417 21.06 19.08 15.25
N GLU A 418 21.71 18.57 14.21
CA GLU A 418 21.48 18.94 12.81
C GLU A 418 20.13 18.46 12.25
N VAL A 419 19.56 17.40 12.81
CA VAL A 419 18.33 16.74 12.31
C VAL A 419 17.23 16.60 13.36
N LEU A 420 17.52 16.89 14.64
CA LEU A 420 16.56 16.73 15.73
C LEU A 420 15.24 17.46 15.47
N GLY A 421 15.29 18.66 14.89
CA GLY A 421 14.08 19.43 14.59
C GLY A 421 13.11 18.73 13.61
N ASP A 422 13.61 17.82 12.77
CA ASP A 422 12.79 17.06 11.83
C ASP A 422 12.09 15.86 12.49
N HIS A 423 12.61 15.38 13.63
CA HIS A 423 12.17 14.17 14.32
C HIS A 423 11.48 14.45 15.67
N GLU A 424 11.74 15.62 16.27
CA GLU A 424 11.19 16.03 17.56
C GLU A 424 9.65 15.98 17.61
N PRO A 425 8.90 16.36 16.55
CA PRO A 425 7.43 16.26 16.56
C PRO A 425 6.87 14.85 16.74
N ASP A 426 7.65 13.81 16.43
CA ASP A 426 7.23 12.41 16.50
C ASP A 426 7.62 11.72 17.81
N ILE A 427 8.29 12.43 18.72
CA ILE A 427 8.71 11.89 20.03
C ILE A 427 7.55 12.03 21.03
N PRO A 428 7.11 10.93 21.68
CA PRO A 428 6.13 11.00 22.77
C PRO A 428 6.59 11.87 23.95
N ASP A 429 5.69 12.72 24.47
CA ASP A 429 5.98 13.65 25.57
C ASP A 429 6.41 12.92 26.86
N ASP A 430 5.94 11.70 27.05
CA ASP A 430 6.24 10.83 28.19
C ASP A 430 7.58 10.09 28.06
N ILE A 431 8.32 10.26 26.95
CA ILE A 431 9.60 9.63 26.69
C ILE A 431 10.76 10.62 26.84
N ASN A 432 11.60 10.39 27.84
CA ASN A 432 12.92 11.02 27.90
C ASN A 432 13.89 10.32 26.93
N TYR A 433 13.89 10.77 25.66
CA TYR A 433 14.66 10.17 24.58
C TYR A 433 16.18 10.05 24.88
N GLY A 434 16.74 11.02 25.61
CA GLY A 434 18.14 11.03 26.01
C GLY A 434 18.49 9.96 27.05
N GLN A 435 17.60 9.73 28.01
CA GLN A 435 17.76 8.69 29.02
C GLN A 435 17.48 7.30 28.43
N LEU A 436 16.41 7.17 27.64
CA LEU A 436 16.01 5.92 27.01
C LEU A 436 17.13 5.31 26.16
N THR A 437 17.71 6.08 25.24
CA THR A 437 18.77 5.59 24.35
C THR A 437 20.08 5.24 25.08
N LYS A 438 20.36 5.91 26.21
CA LYS A 438 21.51 5.59 27.08
C LYS A 438 21.29 4.29 27.83
N ASP A 439 20.12 4.12 28.44
CA ASP A 439 19.78 2.92 29.20
C ASP A 439 19.67 1.69 28.29
N LEU A 440 19.04 1.85 27.12
CA LEU A 440 18.95 0.77 26.15
C LEU A 440 20.33 0.35 25.64
N ALA A 441 21.24 1.30 25.39
CA ALA A 441 22.63 0.97 25.03
C ALA A 441 23.36 0.22 26.14
N LYS A 442 23.09 0.55 27.41
CA LYS A 442 23.69 -0.13 28.55
C LYS A 442 23.22 -1.57 28.62
N GLU A 443 21.91 -1.84 28.53
CA GLU A 443 21.40 -3.21 28.59
C GLU A 443 21.81 -4.03 27.36
N ILE A 444 21.90 -3.44 26.17
CA ILE A 444 22.46 -4.12 24.98
C ILE A 444 23.92 -4.56 25.24
N ARG A 445 24.77 -3.67 25.78
CA ARG A 445 26.17 -4.00 26.11
C ARG A 445 26.35 -5.04 27.20
N ILE A 446 25.34 -5.25 28.03
CA ILE A 446 25.35 -6.29 29.08
C ILE A 446 24.92 -7.64 28.51
N ALA A 447 24.11 -7.63 27.45
CA ALA A 447 23.67 -8.81 26.73
C ALA A 447 24.69 -9.30 25.67
N GLU A 448 25.56 -8.42 25.17
CA GLU A 448 26.77 -8.74 24.39
C GLU A 448 27.88 -9.30 25.30
#